data_AF-A0A117DYK7-F1
#
_entry.id   AF-A0A117DYK7-F1
#
_cell.length_a   1.000
_cell.length_b   1.000
_cell.length_c   1.000
_cell.angle_alpha   90.00
_cell.angle_beta   90.00
_cell.angle_gamma   90.00
#
_symmetry.space_group_name_H-M   'P 1'
#
loop_
_entity.id
_entity.type
_entity.pdbx_description
1 polymer ?
#
loop_
_entity_poly.entity_id
_entity_poly.type
_entity_poly.pdbx_seq_one_letter_code
_entity_poly.pdbx_strand_id
1 'polypeptide(L)'
;MIDLLEVKRRYEAVLAVEDSRDKILQNLFAQVESLQRALQNTLGDAKFQELKKYKTEYDDLRLDQSKLSFVSVLVDGDCMNFNDTLIRQGYNGGRKAAMLLRKSVERHIRDIDPQASPNIQYRIRVYANVPGLMKTYREAHILRSNEALDPFIRGFNMENSLCDFIDAGNGKECSDVKIRATFEQDILDVHCRRIVFCGSTDNGYARILGSHQGSNRISLVQGAPFAWEMEQLASEFQTTSFPEVFRSTKLPSRASSFSAFKTASANSSPSSSPTSLSTPSTPKRNYATIAKSNLQATSPTRTNRSKRSKISVITFDISPSYDTHIQFNTVQLNNYEDRGTAVDIIF
;
A
#
# COMPACT_ATOMS: atom_id res chain seq x y z
N MET A 1 91.99 31.18 -38.23
CA MET A 1 91.92 29.87 -38.90
C MET A 1 90.90 29.04 -38.12
N ILE A 2 89.81 28.60 -38.75
CA ILE A 2 88.75 27.86 -38.04
C ILE A 2 89.28 26.47 -37.71
N ASP A 3 89.22 26.08 -36.44
CA ASP A 3 89.61 24.74 -36.01
C ASP A 3 88.55 23.72 -36.45
N LEU A 4 88.85 22.99 -37.53
CA LEU A 4 87.96 21.99 -38.13
C LEU A 4 87.63 20.85 -37.15
N LEU A 5 88.51 20.52 -36.21
CA LEU A 5 88.29 19.46 -35.23
C LEU A 5 87.22 19.87 -34.21
N GLU A 6 87.23 21.12 -33.77
CA GLU A 6 86.21 21.68 -32.88
C GLU A 6 84.84 21.73 -33.55
N VAL A 7 84.77 22.17 -34.82
CA VAL A 7 83.52 22.19 -35.59
C VAL A 7 82.94 20.78 -35.76
N LYS A 8 83.79 19.79 -36.08
CA LYS A 8 83.37 18.38 -36.19
C LYS A 8 82.83 17.83 -34.86
N ARG A 9 83.51 18.11 -33.74
CA ARG A 9 83.07 17.65 -32.42
C ARG A 9 81.72 18.26 -32.01
N ARG A 10 81.49 19.54 -32.33
CA ARG A 10 80.20 20.21 -32.10
C ARG A 10 79.09 19.63 -32.99
N TYR A 11 79.38 19.31 -34.25
CA TYR A 11 78.42 18.66 -35.14
C TYR A 11 78.03 17.26 -34.63
N GLU A 12 79.00 16.45 -34.18
CA GLU A 12 78.74 15.15 -33.56
C GLU A 12 77.91 15.27 -32.26
N ALA A 13 78.16 16.31 -31.46
CA ALA A 13 77.36 16.58 -30.26
C ALA A 13 75.91 16.98 -30.59
N VAL A 14 75.69 17.78 -31.65
CA VAL A 14 74.35 18.13 -32.14
C VAL A 14 73.61 16.89 -32.62
N LEU A 15 74.28 16.02 -33.40
CA LEU A 15 73.69 14.75 -33.84
C LEU A 15 73.29 13.84 -32.68
N ALA A 16 74.12 13.77 -31.62
CA ALA A 16 73.80 12.99 -30.43
C ALA A 16 72.58 13.55 -29.67
N VAL A 17 72.42 14.87 -29.63
CA VAL A 17 71.25 15.53 -29.04
C VAL A 17 69.99 15.29 -29.89
N GLU A 18 70.10 15.35 -31.21
CA GLU A 18 68.99 15.05 -32.12
C GLU A 18 68.53 13.59 -32.00
N ASP A 19 69.46 12.63 -31.97
CA ASP A 19 69.16 11.21 -31.74
C ASP A 19 68.51 10.99 -30.36
N SER A 20 69.02 11.65 -29.31
CA SER A 20 68.41 11.61 -27.99
C SER A 20 67.00 12.19 -27.98
N ARG A 21 66.77 13.30 -28.70
CA ARG A 21 65.45 13.93 -28.81
C ARG A 21 64.47 13.02 -29.53
N ASP A 22 64.91 12.39 -30.60
CA ASP A 22 64.08 11.49 -31.41
C ASP A 22 63.70 10.23 -30.61
N LYS A 23 64.61 9.70 -29.79
CA LYS A 23 64.30 8.61 -28.84
C LYS A 23 63.27 9.01 -27.79
N ILE A 24 63.35 10.22 -27.25
CA ILE A 24 62.36 10.74 -26.28
C ILE A 24 61.00 10.87 -26.96
N LEU A 25 60.94 11.43 -28.18
CA LEU A 25 59.70 11.56 -28.94
C LEU A 25 59.07 10.19 -29.22
N GLN A 26 59.86 9.20 -29.66
CA GLN A 26 59.36 7.85 -29.89
C GLN A 26 58.81 7.20 -28.62
N ASN A 27 59.52 7.34 -27.49
CA ASN A 27 59.03 6.84 -26.21
C ASN A 27 57.73 7.53 -25.79
N LEU A 28 57.62 8.85 -25.98
CA LEU A 28 56.41 9.60 -25.64
C LEU A 28 55.21 9.15 -26.50
N PHE A 29 55.40 8.96 -27.81
CA PHE A 29 54.35 8.44 -28.70
C PHE A 29 53.91 7.02 -28.28
N ALA A 30 54.86 6.13 -28.00
CA ALA A 30 54.55 4.78 -27.54
C ALA A 30 53.76 4.78 -26.22
N GLN A 31 54.10 5.69 -25.30
CA GLN A 31 53.42 5.83 -24.02
C GLN A 31 51.99 6.37 -24.18
N VAL A 32 51.79 7.36 -25.06
CA VAL A 32 50.45 7.89 -25.39
C VAL A 32 49.57 6.80 -26.01
N GLU A 33 50.09 6.03 -26.97
CA GLU A 33 49.34 4.92 -27.57
C GLU A 33 48.98 3.82 -26.55
N SER A 34 49.89 3.55 -25.61
CA SER A 34 49.64 2.59 -24.53
C SER A 34 48.55 3.08 -23.57
N LEU A 35 48.63 4.35 -23.15
CA LEU A 35 47.63 4.99 -22.29
C LEU A 35 46.26 5.02 -22.96
N GLN A 36 46.22 5.38 -24.24
CA GLN A 36 44.98 5.44 -25.02
C GLN A 36 44.34 4.05 -25.14
N ARG A 37 45.13 2.99 -25.41
CA ARG A 37 44.65 1.60 -25.39
C ARG A 37 44.14 1.15 -24.02
N ALA A 38 44.86 1.48 -22.96
CA ALA A 38 44.46 1.13 -21.59
C ALA A 38 43.13 1.80 -21.20
N LEU A 39 42.97 3.09 -21.51
CA LEU A 39 41.73 3.84 -21.30
C LEU A 39 40.56 3.22 -22.07
N GLN A 40 40.77 2.90 -23.35
CA GLN A 40 39.73 2.33 -24.22
C GLN A 40 39.28 0.94 -23.75
N ASN A 41 40.22 0.09 -23.34
CA ASN A 41 39.91 -1.25 -22.80
C ASN A 41 39.19 -1.17 -21.44
N THR A 42 39.60 -0.27 -20.55
CA THR A 42 39.06 -0.18 -19.19
C THR A 42 37.69 0.50 -19.15
N LEU A 43 37.51 1.56 -19.95
CA LEU A 43 36.29 2.37 -19.96
C LEU A 43 35.20 1.75 -20.84
N GLY A 44 35.58 1.12 -21.95
CA GLY A 44 34.66 0.56 -22.94
C GLY A 44 34.07 -0.77 -22.52
N ASP A 45 34.91 -1.77 -22.28
CA ASP A 45 34.42 -3.15 -22.20
C ASP A 45 34.03 -3.57 -20.79
N ALA A 46 34.84 -3.25 -19.78
CA ALA A 46 34.59 -3.68 -18.40
C ALA A 46 33.36 -2.99 -17.79
N LYS A 47 33.27 -1.65 -17.90
CA LYS A 47 32.11 -0.90 -17.39
C LYS A 47 30.82 -1.24 -18.14
N PHE A 48 30.90 -1.45 -19.46
CA PHE A 48 29.73 -1.85 -20.25
C PHE A 48 29.24 -3.24 -19.88
N GLN A 49 30.15 -4.20 -19.67
CA GLN A 49 29.80 -5.54 -19.17
C GLN A 49 29.16 -5.46 -17.78
N GLU A 50 29.70 -4.63 -16.89
CA GLU A 50 29.16 -4.45 -15.54
C GLU A 50 27.76 -3.81 -15.56
N LEU A 51 27.55 -2.74 -16.34
CA LEU A 51 26.23 -2.13 -16.57
C LEU A 51 25.23 -3.12 -17.15
N LYS A 52 25.67 -3.94 -18.12
CA LYS A 52 24.82 -4.99 -18.71
C LYS A 52 24.44 -6.04 -17.68
N LYS A 53 25.36 -6.41 -16.78
CA LYS A 53 25.09 -7.34 -15.67
C LYS A 53 24.06 -6.74 -14.71
N TYR A 54 24.27 -5.52 -14.22
CA TYR A 54 23.30 -4.85 -13.34
C TYR A 54 21.94 -4.68 -14.00
N LYS A 55 21.89 -4.36 -15.30
CA LYS A 55 20.63 -4.27 -16.04
C LYS A 55 19.91 -5.61 -16.07
N THR A 56 20.63 -6.70 -16.37
CA THR A 56 20.05 -8.05 -16.42
C THR A 56 19.53 -8.45 -15.04
N GLU A 57 20.32 -8.24 -14.00
CA GLU A 57 19.92 -8.52 -12.61
C GLU A 57 18.71 -7.67 -12.18
N TYR A 58 18.67 -6.40 -12.57
CA TYR A 58 17.53 -5.52 -12.32
C TYR A 58 16.26 -5.98 -13.05
N ASP A 59 16.40 -6.40 -14.31
CA ASP A 59 15.29 -6.91 -15.12
C ASP A 59 14.76 -8.24 -14.53
N ASP A 60 15.65 -9.12 -14.06
CA ASP A 60 15.29 -10.37 -13.36
C ASP A 60 14.57 -10.09 -12.03
N LEU A 61 15.08 -9.17 -11.22
CA LEU A 61 14.43 -8.75 -9.97
C LEU A 61 13.03 -8.17 -10.24
N ARG A 62 12.88 -7.35 -11.30
CA ARG A 62 11.58 -6.83 -11.70
C ARG A 62 10.62 -7.91 -12.19
N LEU A 63 11.13 -8.89 -12.92
CA LEU A 63 10.34 -10.02 -13.37
C LEU A 63 9.85 -10.84 -12.18
N ASP A 64 10.71 -11.14 -11.21
CA ASP A 64 10.33 -11.87 -10.00
C ASP A 64 9.31 -11.10 -9.15
N GLN A 65 9.51 -9.79 -8.98
CA GLN A 65 8.51 -8.92 -8.35
C GLN A 65 7.17 -8.93 -9.10
N SER A 66 7.19 -9.01 -10.43
CA SER A 66 5.97 -9.05 -11.24
C SER A 66 5.17 -10.36 -11.03
N LYS A 67 5.85 -11.48 -10.75
CA LYS A 67 5.20 -12.79 -10.48
C LYS A 67 4.42 -12.78 -9.16
N LEU A 68 4.86 -12.00 -8.18
CA LEU A 68 4.21 -11.87 -6.87
C LEU A 68 3.25 -10.67 -6.82
N SER A 69 3.12 -9.91 -7.91
CA SER A 69 2.28 -8.72 -7.95
C SER A 69 0.80 -9.07 -7.78
N PHE A 70 0.09 -8.23 -7.03
CA PHE A 70 -1.35 -8.40 -6.78
C PHE A 70 -2.07 -7.05 -6.73
N VAL A 71 -3.40 -7.11 -6.87
CA VAL A 71 -4.33 -6.02 -6.59
C VAL A 71 -5.08 -6.35 -5.32
N SER A 72 -5.04 -5.45 -4.35
CA SER A 72 -5.81 -5.57 -3.11
C SER A 72 -7.19 -4.95 -3.30
N VAL A 73 -8.25 -5.69 -2.99
CA VAL A 73 -9.63 -5.19 -3.03
C VAL A 73 -10.16 -5.25 -1.60
N LEU A 74 -10.33 -4.07 -0.99
CA LEU A 74 -10.77 -3.91 0.38
C LEU A 74 -12.22 -3.45 0.40
N VAL A 75 -13.12 -4.27 0.93
CA VAL A 75 -14.55 -3.99 0.96
C VAL A 75 -15.04 -3.89 2.40
N ASP A 76 -15.63 -2.75 2.73
CA ASP A 76 -16.43 -2.58 3.93
C ASP A 76 -17.85 -3.11 3.64
N GLY A 77 -18.14 -4.33 4.05
CA GLY A 77 -19.43 -4.98 3.79
C GLY A 77 -20.60 -4.35 4.55
N ASP A 78 -20.34 -3.61 5.64
CA ASP A 78 -21.37 -2.90 6.39
C ASP A 78 -21.85 -1.67 5.60
N CYS A 79 -20.92 -0.98 4.93
CA CYS A 79 -21.15 0.25 4.16
C CYS A 79 -21.31 0.05 2.64
N MET A 80 -20.89 -1.10 2.11
CA MET A 80 -20.89 -1.46 0.69
C MET A 80 -21.69 -2.75 0.46
N ASN A 81 -23.02 -2.63 0.50
CA ASN A 81 -23.90 -3.79 0.50
C ASN A 81 -24.03 -4.42 -0.91
N PHE A 82 -23.99 -5.74 -0.99
CA PHE A 82 -24.23 -6.50 -2.22
C PHE A 82 -25.69 -6.42 -2.68
N ASN A 83 -25.90 -6.58 -3.99
CA ASN A 83 -27.22 -6.60 -4.61
C ASN A 83 -28.17 -7.64 -4.02
N ASP A 84 -29.45 -7.24 -3.89
CA ASP A 84 -30.53 -8.06 -3.32
C ASP A 84 -30.65 -9.43 -3.99
N THR A 85 -30.48 -9.48 -5.32
CA THR A 85 -30.55 -10.71 -6.12
C THR A 85 -29.44 -11.69 -5.78
N LEU A 86 -28.22 -11.19 -5.50
CA LEU A 86 -27.10 -12.01 -5.07
C LEU A 86 -27.33 -12.53 -3.65
N ILE A 87 -27.78 -11.67 -2.73
CA ILE A 87 -28.05 -12.08 -1.34
C ILE A 87 -29.13 -13.17 -1.28
N ARG A 88 -30.24 -12.99 -2.00
CA ARG A 88 -31.36 -13.95 -2.03
C ARG A 88 -31.00 -15.33 -2.60
N GLN A 89 -29.97 -15.41 -3.44
CA GLN A 89 -29.50 -16.67 -4.02
C GLN A 89 -28.61 -17.48 -3.06
N GLY A 90 -28.36 -16.98 -1.84
CA GLY A 90 -27.59 -17.68 -0.82
C GLY A 90 -26.22 -18.12 -1.36
N TYR A 91 -25.94 -19.42 -1.28
CA TYR A 91 -24.67 -20.00 -1.74
C TYR A 91 -24.31 -19.68 -3.19
N ASN A 92 -25.23 -19.87 -4.13
CA ASN A 92 -24.95 -19.56 -5.54
C ASN A 92 -24.76 -18.05 -5.77
N GLY A 93 -25.48 -17.25 -4.98
CA GLY A 93 -25.34 -15.80 -4.98
C GLY A 93 -23.99 -15.32 -4.50
N GLY A 94 -23.46 -15.91 -3.42
CA GLY A 94 -22.11 -15.64 -2.91
C GLY A 94 -21.04 -15.95 -3.94
N ARG A 95 -21.13 -17.14 -4.57
CA ARG A 95 -20.22 -17.53 -5.65
C ARG A 95 -20.26 -16.54 -6.81
N LYS A 96 -21.47 -16.19 -7.26
CA LYS A 96 -21.66 -15.23 -8.34
C LYS A 96 -21.13 -13.84 -7.97
N ALA A 97 -21.33 -13.39 -6.73
CA ALA A 97 -20.83 -12.11 -6.24
C ALA A 97 -19.30 -12.03 -6.28
N ALA A 98 -18.60 -13.04 -5.78
CA ALA A 98 -17.14 -13.11 -5.83
C ALA A 98 -16.63 -13.10 -7.28
N MET A 99 -17.23 -13.89 -8.17
CA MET A 99 -16.89 -13.93 -9.58
C MET A 99 -17.12 -12.60 -10.31
N LEU A 100 -18.27 -11.96 -10.07
CA LEU A 100 -18.60 -10.66 -10.66
C LEU A 100 -17.66 -9.56 -10.15
N LEU A 101 -17.36 -9.53 -8.84
CA LEU A 101 -16.45 -8.56 -8.25
C LEU A 101 -15.05 -8.70 -8.84
N ARG A 102 -14.52 -9.92 -8.90
CA ARG A 102 -13.21 -10.19 -9.51
C ARG A 102 -13.16 -9.74 -10.97
N LYS A 103 -14.17 -10.10 -11.78
CA LYS A 103 -14.24 -9.68 -13.19
C LYS A 103 -14.36 -8.17 -13.38
N SER A 104 -15.10 -7.51 -12.49
CA SER A 104 -15.30 -6.06 -12.55
C SER A 104 -14.03 -5.30 -12.22
N VAL A 105 -13.31 -5.78 -11.19
CA VAL A 105 -11.98 -5.27 -10.84
C VAL A 105 -10.97 -5.55 -11.96
N GLU A 106 -10.94 -6.77 -12.50
CA GLU A 106 -10.05 -7.13 -13.60
C GLU A 106 -10.22 -6.21 -14.82
N ARG A 107 -11.48 -5.94 -15.20
CA ARG A 107 -11.79 -4.99 -16.28
C ARG A 107 -11.31 -3.58 -15.94
N HIS A 108 -11.63 -3.09 -14.75
CA HIS A 108 -11.21 -1.75 -14.30
C HIS A 108 -9.69 -1.58 -14.33
N ILE A 109 -8.93 -2.59 -13.86
CA ILE A 109 -7.47 -2.55 -13.88
C ILE A 109 -6.95 -2.52 -15.33
N ARG A 110 -7.53 -3.31 -16.23
CA ARG A 110 -7.14 -3.30 -17.65
C ARG A 110 -7.40 -1.95 -18.33
N ASP A 111 -8.48 -1.28 -17.96
CA ASP A 111 -8.86 0.00 -18.55
C ASP A 111 -7.91 1.13 -18.12
N ILE A 112 -7.45 1.11 -16.87
CA ILE A 112 -6.59 2.16 -16.31
C ILE A 112 -5.09 1.86 -16.43
N ASP A 113 -4.70 0.59 -16.52
CA ASP A 113 -3.33 0.14 -16.68
C ASP A 113 -3.24 -0.97 -17.75
N PRO A 114 -3.12 -0.60 -19.04
CA PRO A 114 -2.97 -1.55 -20.12
C PRO A 114 -1.70 -2.40 -20.06
N GLN A 115 -0.71 -1.98 -19.25
CA GLN A 115 0.56 -2.70 -19.06
C GLN A 115 0.49 -3.65 -17.85
N ALA A 116 -0.63 -3.71 -17.14
CA ALA A 116 -0.82 -4.64 -16.04
C ALA A 116 -0.65 -6.08 -16.54
N SER A 117 0.09 -6.88 -15.75
CA SER A 117 0.28 -8.29 -16.06
C SER A 117 -1.08 -9.00 -16.19
N PRO A 118 -1.32 -9.77 -17.26
CA PRO A 118 -2.58 -10.51 -17.42
C PRO A 118 -2.76 -11.59 -16.34
N ASN A 119 -1.68 -11.97 -15.65
CA ASN A 119 -1.68 -12.97 -14.59
C ASN A 119 -1.66 -12.36 -13.17
N ILE A 120 -1.92 -11.06 -13.04
CA ILE A 120 -1.95 -10.40 -11.74
C ILE A 120 -3.02 -11.04 -10.84
N GLN A 121 -2.66 -11.25 -9.57
CA GLN A 121 -3.57 -11.85 -8.60
C GLN A 121 -4.52 -10.80 -8.02
N TYR A 122 -5.78 -11.16 -7.79
CA TYR A 122 -6.78 -10.27 -7.19
C TYR A 122 -7.15 -10.77 -5.80
N ARG A 123 -6.66 -10.09 -4.77
CA ARG A 123 -6.91 -10.45 -3.37
C ARG A 123 -8.07 -9.64 -2.82
N ILE A 124 -9.21 -10.27 -2.67
CA ILE A 124 -10.48 -9.64 -2.32
C ILE A 124 -10.83 -9.98 -0.88
N ARG A 125 -10.96 -8.96 -0.04
CA ARG A 125 -11.34 -9.10 1.37
C ARG A 125 -12.53 -8.22 1.68
N VAL A 126 -13.63 -8.86 2.05
CA VAL A 126 -14.83 -8.20 2.57
C VAL A 126 -14.80 -8.32 4.08
N TYR A 127 -14.84 -7.19 4.77
CA TYR A 127 -14.92 -7.14 6.23
C TYR A 127 -16.30 -6.61 6.63
N ALA A 128 -17.00 -7.33 7.50
CA ALA A 128 -18.28 -6.87 8.02
C ALA A 128 -18.54 -7.43 9.42
N ASN A 129 -19.36 -6.74 10.19
CA ASN A 129 -20.04 -7.34 11.33
C ASN A 129 -21.16 -8.25 10.82
N VAL A 130 -20.87 -9.54 10.62
CA VAL A 130 -21.82 -10.48 9.99
C VAL A 130 -23.19 -10.53 10.69
N PRO A 131 -23.26 -10.63 12.03
CA PRO A 131 -24.55 -10.54 12.73
C PRO A 131 -25.31 -9.23 12.47
N GLY A 132 -24.61 -8.10 12.49
CA GLY A 132 -25.17 -6.78 12.22
C GLY A 132 -25.69 -6.66 10.79
N LEU A 133 -24.85 -7.03 9.81
CA LEU A 133 -25.19 -6.99 8.39
C LEU A 133 -26.37 -7.89 8.05
N MET A 134 -26.42 -9.11 8.60
CA MET A 134 -27.58 -10.01 8.45
C MET A 134 -28.87 -9.38 8.98
N LYS A 135 -28.80 -8.71 10.14
CA LYS A 135 -29.96 -7.98 10.70
C LYS A 135 -30.39 -6.87 9.74
N THR A 136 -29.47 -6.08 9.21
CA THR A 136 -29.75 -5.02 8.22
C THR A 136 -30.44 -5.58 6.98
N TYR A 137 -29.98 -6.72 6.44
CA TYR A 137 -30.62 -7.37 5.28
C TYR A 137 -32.03 -7.88 5.58
N ARG A 138 -32.32 -8.34 6.80
CA ARG A 138 -33.67 -8.75 7.22
C ARG A 138 -34.60 -7.55 7.37
N GLU A 139 -34.12 -6.47 7.96
CA GLU A 139 -34.87 -5.22 8.12
C GLU A 139 -35.22 -4.58 6.77
N ALA A 140 -34.34 -4.75 5.78
CA ALA A 140 -34.59 -4.33 4.39
C ALA A 140 -35.49 -5.29 3.59
N HIS A 141 -36.03 -6.35 4.19
CA HIS A 141 -36.83 -7.40 3.52
C HIS A 141 -36.12 -8.08 2.34
N ILE A 142 -34.78 -8.15 2.37
CA ILE A 142 -33.98 -8.87 1.39
C ILE A 142 -33.86 -10.34 1.82
N LEU A 143 -33.59 -10.56 3.11
CA LEU A 143 -33.65 -11.87 3.76
C LEU A 143 -34.92 -11.99 4.60
N ARG A 144 -35.49 -13.19 4.66
CA ARG A 144 -36.56 -13.51 5.62
C ARG A 144 -35.99 -13.62 7.04
N SER A 145 -36.86 -13.49 8.04
CA SER A 145 -36.46 -13.51 9.46
C SER A 145 -35.74 -14.79 9.89
N ASN A 146 -36.04 -15.92 9.22
CA ASN A 146 -35.41 -17.22 9.45
C ASN A 146 -34.24 -17.53 8.50
N GLU A 147 -33.97 -16.69 7.50
CA GLU A 147 -32.87 -16.91 6.56
C GLU A 147 -31.56 -16.36 7.13
N ALA A 148 -30.47 -17.10 6.92
CA ALA A 148 -29.13 -16.76 7.37
C ALA A 148 -28.28 -16.21 6.22
N LEU A 149 -27.25 -15.42 6.56
CA LEU A 149 -26.28 -14.90 5.59
C LEU A 149 -25.15 -15.91 5.30
N ASP A 150 -24.98 -16.93 6.17
CA ASP A 150 -23.92 -17.94 6.07
C ASP A 150 -23.82 -18.66 4.72
N PRO A 151 -24.92 -19.05 4.04
CA PRO A 151 -24.81 -19.66 2.72
C PRO A 151 -24.13 -18.74 1.72
N PHE A 152 -24.48 -17.45 1.72
CA PHE A 152 -23.86 -16.43 0.85
C PHE A 152 -22.37 -16.29 1.15
N ILE A 153 -22.00 -16.13 2.43
CA ILE A 153 -20.59 -16.01 2.85
C ILE A 153 -19.78 -17.24 2.42
N ARG A 154 -20.33 -18.44 2.64
CA ARG A 154 -19.68 -19.69 2.24
C ARG A 154 -19.48 -19.76 0.72
N GLY A 155 -20.50 -19.38 -0.04
CA GLY A 155 -20.41 -19.32 -1.49
C GLY A 155 -19.33 -18.35 -1.96
N PHE A 156 -19.26 -17.16 -1.35
CA PHE A 156 -18.24 -16.16 -1.65
C PHE A 156 -16.82 -16.71 -1.42
N ASN A 157 -16.58 -17.30 -0.24
CA ASN A 157 -15.27 -17.81 0.16
C ASN A 157 -14.83 -19.05 -0.65
N MET A 158 -15.77 -19.84 -1.15
CA MET A 158 -15.47 -21.05 -1.93
C MET A 158 -15.23 -20.80 -3.41
N GLU A 159 -15.59 -19.62 -3.95
CA GLU A 159 -15.47 -19.36 -5.39
C GLU A 159 -14.02 -19.20 -5.85
N ASN A 160 -13.17 -18.59 -5.02
CA ASN A 160 -11.77 -18.37 -5.34
C ASN A 160 -10.94 -18.31 -4.06
N SER A 161 -9.74 -18.90 -4.07
CA SER A 161 -8.84 -18.95 -2.90
C SER A 161 -8.33 -17.59 -2.43
N LEU A 162 -8.51 -16.53 -3.21
CA LEU A 162 -8.13 -15.15 -2.87
C LEU A 162 -9.35 -14.27 -2.57
N CYS A 163 -10.55 -14.84 -2.47
CA CYS A 163 -11.78 -14.15 -2.09
C CYS A 163 -12.19 -14.56 -0.68
N ASP A 164 -12.11 -13.62 0.26
CA ASP A 164 -12.46 -13.84 1.66
C ASP A 164 -13.54 -12.86 2.11
N PHE A 165 -14.62 -13.40 2.66
CA PHE A 165 -15.61 -12.68 3.44
C PHE A 165 -15.36 -13.01 4.91
N ILE A 166 -14.94 -11.99 5.64
CA ILE A 166 -14.36 -12.07 6.98
C ILE A 166 -15.31 -11.41 7.97
N ASP A 167 -15.74 -12.18 8.98
CA ASP A 167 -16.41 -11.61 10.14
C ASP A 167 -15.40 -10.76 10.94
N ALA A 168 -15.69 -9.47 11.04
CA ALA A 168 -14.90 -8.52 11.79
C ALA A 168 -15.19 -8.59 13.30
N GLY A 169 -16.28 -9.25 13.70
CA GLY A 169 -16.77 -9.31 15.07
C GLY A 169 -17.93 -8.35 15.32
N ASN A 170 -18.38 -8.32 16.57
CA ASN A 170 -19.61 -7.64 16.99
C ASN A 170 -19.39 -6.24 17.60
N GLY A 171 -18.14 -5.76 17.66
CA GLY A 171 -17.82 -4.43 18.15
C GLY A 171 -18.10 -3.35 17.09
N LYS A 172 -18.35 -2.13 17.55
CA LYS A 172 -18.42 -0.96 16.68
C LYS A 172 -17.03 -0.73 16.04
N GLU A 173 -16.99 -0.38 14.76
CA GLU A 173 -15.76 -0.04 14.01
C GLU A 173 -14.74 -1.21 13.86
N CYS A 174 -15.14 -2.46 14.13
CA CYS A 174 -14.22 -3.61 14.00
C CYS A 174 -13.82 -3.89 12.54
N SER A 175 -14.75 -3.70 11.60
CA SER A 175 -14.49 -3.71 10.15
C SER A 175 -13.42 -2.69 9.79
N ASP A 176 -13.59 -1.47 10.26
CA ASP A 176 -12.78 -0.31 9.89
C ASP A 176 -11.35 -0.48 10.39
N VAL A 177 -11.17 -0.99 11.62
CA VAL A 177 -9.84 -1.28 12.18
C VAL A 177 -9.09 -2.30 11.30
N LYS A 178 -9.75 -3.38 10.86
CA LYS A 178 -9.13 -4.37 9.97
C LYS A 178 -8.82 -3.80 8.59
N ILE A 179 -9.73 -2.99 8.04
CA ILE A 179 -9.55 -2.35 6.74
C ILE A 179 -8.38 -1.36 6.78
N ARG A 180 -8.31 -0.49 7.80
CA ARG A 180 -7.21 0.47 7.98
C ARG A 180 -5.86 -0.24 8.09
N ALA A 181 -5.75 -1.25 8.95
CA ALA A 181 -4.52 -2.01 9.11
C ALA A 181 -4.10 -2.72 7.81
N THR A 182 -5.06 -3.30 7.08
CA THR A 182 -4.77 -3.96 5.79
C THR A 182 -4.34 -2.95 4.74
N PHE A 183 -5.00 -1.78 4.69
CA PHE A 183 -4.67 -0.70 3.76
C PHE A 183 -3.25 -0.18 3.99
N GLU A 184 -2.87 0.09 5.24
CA GLU A 184 -1.53 0.59 5.60
C GLU A 184 -0.43 -0.42 5.24
N GLN A 185 -0.68 -1.72 5.39
CA GLN A 185 0.24 -2.74 4.93
C GLN A 185 0.32 -2.78 3.40
N ASP A 186 -0.83 -2.78 2.73
CA ASP A 186 -0.90 -2.97 1.28
C ASP A 186 -0.39 -1.77 0.48
N ILE A 187 -0.48 -0.55 1.01
CA ILE A 187 0.04 0.64 0.32
C ILE A 187 1.57 0.68 0.38
N LEU A 188 2.18 0.07 1.40
CA LEU A 188 3.63 -0.04 1.54
C LEU A 188 4.21 -1.25 0.80
N ASP A 189 3.41 -2.29 0.55
CA ASP A 189 3.84 -3.49 -0.17
C ASP A 189 4.16 -3.16 -1.64
N VAL A 190 5.41 -3.40 -2.03
CA VAL A 190 5.90 -3.17 -3.40
C VAL A 190 5.27 -4.10 -4.44
N HIS A 191 4.70 -5.23 -4.00
CA HIS A 191 3.98 -6.17 -4.86
C HIS A 191 2.51 -5.77 -5.04
N CYS A 192 1.96 -4.96 -4.13
CA CYS A 192 0.60 -4.45 -4.26
C CYS A 192 0.58 -3.36 -5.34
N ARG A 193 0.18 -3.69 -6.56
CA ARG A 193 0.15 -2.74 -7.67
C ARG A 193 -0.92 -1.68 -7.49
N ARG A 194 -2.06 -2.08 -6.90
CA ARG A 194 -3.18 -1.19 -6.67
C ARG A 194 -4.04 -1.65 -5.51
N ILE A 195 -4.62 -0.69 -4.79
CA ILE A 195 -5.70 -0.88 -3.84
C ILE A 195 -7.01 -0.38 -4.47
N VAL A 196 -7.97 -1.28 -4.60
CA VAL A 196 -9.36 -0.96 -4.95
C VAL A 196 -10.15 -0.89 -3.65
N PHE A 197 -10.54 0.32 -3.26
CA PHE A 197 -11.15 0.60 -1.97
C PHE A 197 -12.66 0.77 -2.09
N CYS A 198 -13.41 -0.10 -1.44
CA CYS A 198 -14.88 -0.15 -1.48
C CYS A 198 -15.46 0.16 -0.10
N GLY A 199 -15.47 1.44 0.26
CA GLY A 199 -16.02 1.96 1.51
C GLY A 199 -16.74 3.29 1.31
N SER A 200 -17.52 3.41 0.23
CA SER A 200 -17.98 4.71 -0.29
C SER A 200 -18.76 5.55 0.71
N THR A 201 -19.48 4.91 1.63
CA THR A 201 -20.48 5.58 2.45
C THR A 201 -20.05 5.92 3.87
N ASP A 202 -18.79 5.70 4.21
CA ASP A 202 -18.23 5.95 5.54
C ASP A 202 -17.14 7.02 5.50
N ASN A 203 -17.37 8.14 6.20
CA ASN A 203 -16.39 9.21 6.38
C ASN A 203 -15.20 8.77 7.25
N GLY A 204 -15.31 7.67 8.01
CA GLY A 204 -14.24 7.13 8.84
C GLY A 204 -12.95 6.82 8.07
N TYR A 205 -13.04 6.62 6.75
CA TYR A 205 -11.88 6.37 5.88
C TYR A 205 -11.25 7.63 5.29
N ALA A 206 -11.90 8.80 5.37
CA ALA A 206 -11.41 10.02 4.75
C ALA A 206 -10.01 10.40 5.25
N ARG A 207 -9.75 10.21 6.55
CA ARG A 207 -8.43 10.51 7.15
C ARG A 207 -7.29 9.65 6.59
N ILE A 208 -7.53 8.34 6.41
CA ILE A 208 -6.48 7.43 5.90
C ILE A 208 -6.24 7.67 4.41
N LEU A 209 -7.30 7.91 3.64
CA LEU A 209 -7.20 8.17 2.20
C LEU A 209 -6.61 9.55 1.91
N GLY A 210 -6.98 10.56 2.70
CA GLY A 210 -6.46 11.92 2.59
C GLY A 210 -4.95 12.05 2.85
N SER A 211 -4.31 11.04 3.43
CA SER A 211 -2.83 11.01 3.53
C SER A 211 -2.16 10.56 2.22
N HIS A 212 -2.93 10.11 1.24
CA HIS A 212 -2.46 9.54 -0.03
C HIS A 212 -3.09 10.20 -1.27
N GLN A 213 -3.53 11.44 -1.15
CA GLN A 213 -4.12 12.23 -2.24
C GLN A 213 -3.22 12.24 -3.48
N GLY A 214 -3.82 12.06 -4.67
CA GLY A 214 -3.08 11.99 -5.94
C GLY A 214 -2.33 10.67 -6.19
N SER A 215 -2.41 9.69 -5.29
CA SER A 215 -1.81 8.37 -5.51
C SER A 215 -2.50 7.64 -6.66
N ASN A 216 -1.73 7.33 -7.70
CA ASN A 216 -2.19 6.48 -8.80
C ASN A 216 -2.37 5.01 -8.40
N ARG A 217 -1.99 4.61 -7.19
CA ARG A 217 -2.12 3.22 -6.66
C ARG A 217 -3.46 2.96 -5.98
N ILE A 218 -4.35 3.95 -5.89
CA ILE A 218 -5.65 3.81 -5.22
C ILE A 218 -6.77 4.07 -6.23
N SER A 219 -7.80 3.23 -6.24
CA SER A 219 -9.08 3.60 -6.84
C SER A 219 -10.25 3.36 -5.90
N LEU A 220 -11.16 4.32 -5.85
CA LEU A 220 -12.34 4.29 -5.02
C LEU A 220 -13.51 3.71 -5.80
N VAL A 221 -14.27 2.83 -5.18
CA VAL A 221 -15.47 2.25 -5.76
C VAL A 221 -16.70 2.90 -5.15
N GLN A 222 -17.55 3.45 -5.99
CA GLN A 222 -18.85 3.98 -5.63
C GLN A 222 -19.91 2.87 -5.71
N GLY A 223 -20.55 2.57 -4.59
CA GLY A 223 -21.80 1.81 -4.55
C GLY A 223 -22.96 2.78 -4.39
N ALA A 224 -23.44 2.94 -3.16
CA ALA A 224 -24.25 4.09 -2.81
C ALA A 224 -23.43 5.40 -2.88
N PRO A 225 -24.09 6.57 -3.05
CA PRO A 225 -23.41 7.85 -3.14
C PRO A 225 -22.38 8.04 -2.05
N PHE A 226 -21.23 8.61 -2.41
CA PHE A 226 -20.14 8.85 -1.46
C PHE A 226 -20.66 9.67 -0.29
N ALA A 227 -20.17 9.35 0.92
CA ALA A 227 -20.34 10.26 2.04
C ALA A 227 -19.56 11.57 1.76
N TRP A 228 -20.00 12.69 2.33
CA TRP A 228 -19.52 14.02 1.92
C TRP A 228 -18.00 14.18 1.96
N GLU A 229 -17.30 13.66 2.98
CA GLU A 229 -15.83 13.76 3.04
C GLU A 229 -15.17 12.85 2.01
N MET A 230 -15.76 11.66 1.79
CA MET A 230 -15.30 10.73 0.75
C MET A 230 -15.50 11.31 -0.66
N GLU A 231 -16.57 12.07 -0.89
CA GLU A 231 -16.88 12.70 -2.18
C GLU A 231 -15.86 13.79 -2.52
N GLN A 232 -15.44 14.59 -1.54
CA GLN A 232 -14.38 15.60 -1.73
C GLN A 232 -13.08 14.93 -2.18
N LEU A 233 -12.70 13.83 -1.51
CA LEU A 233 -11.50 13.07 -1.84
C LEU A 233 -11.61 12.33 -3.18
N ALA A 234 -12.81 11.89 -3.56
CA ALA A 234 -13.03 11.13 -4.79
C ALA A 234 -12.58 11.88 -6.06
N SER A 235 -12.52 13.21 -6.02
CA SER A 235 -11.99 14.04 -7.11
C SER A 235 -10.48 13.89 -7.34
N GLU A 236 -9.74 13.41 -6.34
CA GLU A 236 -8.28 13.27 -6.36
C GLU A 236 -7.83 11.81 -6.59
N PHE A 237 -8.79 10.89 -6.73
CA PHE A 237 -8.54 9.48 -6.97
C PHE A 237 -9.24 9.00 -8.24
N GLN A 238 -8.73 7.90 -8.81
CA GLN A 238 -9.49 7.20 -9.83
C GLN A 238 -10.75 6.60 -9.19
N THR A 239 -11.91 6.90 -9.77
CA THR A 239 -13.20 6.37 -9.31
C THR A 239 -13.78 5.37 -10.31
N THR A 240 -14.61 4.45 -9.81
CA THR A 240 -15.35 3.47 -10.62
C THR A 240 -16.58 2.98 -9.86
N SER A 241 -17.44 2.18 -10.49
CA SER A 241 -18.60 1.56 -9.84
C SER A 241 -18.84 0.15 -10.36
N PHE A 242 -19.36 -0.74 -9.52
CA PHE A 242 -19.64 -2.14 -9.87
C PHE A 242 -21.13 -2.47 -9.64
N PRO A 243 -22.04 -1.94 -10.48
CA PRO A 243 -23.49 -2.02 -10.25
C PRO A 243 -24.05 -3.45 -10.29
N GLU A 244 -23.35 -4.40 -10.93
CA GLU A 244 -23.72 -5.82 -10.91
C GLU A 244 -23.41 -6.51 -9.58
N VAL A 245 -22.55 -5.91 -8.75
CA VAL A 245 -22.08 -6.47 -7.48
C VAL A 245 -22.73 -5.76 -6.30
N PHE A 246 -22.61 -4.43 -6.27
CA PHE A 246 -22.99 -3.59 -5.15
C PHE A 246 -24.24 -2.79 -5.46
N ARG A 247 -25.02 -2.52 -4.42
CA ARG A 247 -26.20 -1.66 -4.51
C ARG A 247 -25.78 -0.22 -4.76
N SER A 248 -26.53 0.48 -5.59
CA SER A 248 -26.39 1.93 -5.83
C SER A 248 -27.06 2.79 -4.75
N THR A 249 -27.72 2.17 -3.76
CA THR A 249 -28.42 2.85 -2.67
C THR A 249 -28.12 2.17 -1.33
N LYS A 250 -28.15 2.95 -0.25
CA LYS A 250 -28.00 2.40 1.11
C LYS A 250 -29.16 1.48 1.46
N LEU A 251 -28.93 0.52 2.35
CA LEU A 251 -30.04 -0.24 2.92
C LEU A 251 -30.87 0.69 3.82
N PRO A 252 -32.22 0.56 3.83
CA PRO A 252 -33.06 1.33 4.73
C PRO A 252 -32.68 0.99 6.18
N SER A 253 -32.04 1.92 6.88
CA SER A 253 -31.90 1.82 8.32
C SER A 253 -33.21 2.30 8.94
N ARG A 254 -33.93 1.42 9.65
CA ARG A 254 -34.97 1.91 10.55
C ARG A 254 -34.25 2.66 11.67
N ALA A 255 -34.20 3.99 11.53
CA ALA A 255 -33.87 4.86 12.65
C ALA A 255 -34.74 4.41 13.83
N SER A 256 -34.10 3.84 14.86
CA SER A 256 -34.73 3.67 16.15
C SER A 256 -35.18 5.05 16.59
N SER A 257 -36.45 5.34 16.38
CA SER A 257 -37.07 6.62 16.68
C SER A 257 -37.16 6.77 18.19
N PHE A 258 -36.05 7.13 18.82
CA PHE A 258 -36.03 7.69 20.16
C PHE A 258 -35.67 9.17 20.01
N SER A 259 -36.67 9.96 19.65
CA SER A 259 -36.80 11.41 19.92
C SER A 259 -37.64 12.08 18.85
N ALA A 260 -38.96 12.01 19.01
CA ALA A 260 -39.87 13.01 18.46
C ALA A 260 -41.11 13.10 19.36
N PHE A 261 -40.92 13.41 20.65
CA PHE A 261 -41.99 14.05 21.39
C PHE A 261 -42.15 15.45 20.79
N LYS A 262 -43.14 15.59 19.91
CA LYS A 262 -43.58 16.89 19.39
C LYS A 262 -44.02 17.74 20.58
N THR A 263 -43.29 18.81 20.85
CA THR A 263 -43.81 19.98 21.58
C THR A 263 -44.89 20.62 20.72
N ALA A 264 -46.15 20.31 21.02
CA ALA A 264 -47.28 21.10 20.56
C ALA A 264 -47.49 22.27 21.52
N SER A 265 -47.71 23.44 20.90
CA SER A 265 -47.82 24.76 21.49
C SER A 265 -48.91 24.90 22.54
N ALA A 266 -48.64 25.80 23.49
CA ALA A 266 -49.55 26.28 24.50
C ALA A 266 -50.80 26.98 23.91
N ASN A 267 -51.98 26.62 24.42
CA ASN A 267 -53.04 27.55 24.82
C ASN A 267 -54.23 26.79 25.40
N SER A 268 -54.30 26.73 26.74
CA SER A 268 -55.54 26.76 27.53
C SER A 268 -55.20 26.62 29.02
N SER A 269 -55.86 27.43 29.85
CA SER A 269 -55.83 27.40 31.31
C SER A 269 -57.25 27.74 31.79
N PRO A 270 -57.62 27.53 33.06
CA PRO A 270 -57.19 26.50 34.02
C PRO A 270 -58.41 25.85 34.73
N SER A 271 -58.23 24.72 35.44
CA SER A 271 -58.88 24.48 36.75
C SER A 271 -58.52 23.12 37.37
N SER A 272 -58.34 23.15 38.69
CA SER A 272 -58.45 22.06 39.70
C SER A 272 -57.24 21.20 40.08
N SER A 273 -56.56 21.70 41.13
CA SER A 273 -56.09 21.04 42.38
C SER A 273 -54.94 20.01 42.41
N PRO A 274 -54.09 20.05 43.46
CA PRO A 274 -52.84 19.28 43.54
C PRO A 274 -53.00 17.98 44.34
N THR A 275 -52.28 16.93 43.97
CA THR A 275 -51.94 15.86 44.92
C THR A 275 -50.56 15.32 44.63
N SER A 276 -49.69 15.50 45.61
CA SER A 276 -48.35 14.97 45.78
C SER A 276 -48.32 13.45 45.74
N LEU A 277 -47.33 12.84 45.07
CA LEU A 277 -46.70 11.59 45.51
C LEU A 277 -45.36 11.36 44.81
N SER A 278 -44.32 11.36 45.65
CA SER A 278 -42.92 10.97 45.45
C SER A 278 -42.75 9.47 45.18
N THR A 279 -41.78 9.06 44.33
CA THR A 279 -40.96 7.81 44.42
C THR A 279 -39.96 7.68 43.25
N PRO A 280 -38.90 6.85 43.33
CA PRO A 280 -37.53 7.36 43.29
C PRO A 280 -36.72 6.99 42.02
N SER A 281 -35.67 7.79 41.80
CA SER A 281 -34.61 7.58 40.82
C SER A 281 -33.81 6.29 41.06
N THR A 282 -33.71 5.43 40.05
CA THR A 282 -32.72 4.35 39.99
C THR A 282 -31.37 4.87 39.52
N PRO A 283 -30.24 4.58 40.20
CA PRO A 283 -28.94 5.03 39.76
C PRO A 283 -28.38 4.17 38.61
N LYS A 284 -27.82 4.85 37.60
CA LYS A 284 -27.05 4.23 36.51
C LYS A 284 -25.83 3.49 37.10
N ARG A 285 -25.78 2.17 36.94
CA ARG A 285 -24.61 1.37 37.32
C ARG A 285 -23.42 1.71 36.42
N ASN A 286 -22.35 2.15 37.06
CA ASN A 286 -21.10 2.56 36.42
C ASN A 286 -20.18 1.33 36.28
N TYR A 287 -19.77 0.98 35.05
CA TYR A 287 -19.03 -0.25 34.70
C TYR A 287 -17.65 -0.37 35.39
N ALA A 288 -17.13 0.71 35.97
CA ALA A 288 -15.83 0.76 36.63
C ALA A 288 -15.69 -0.07 37.92
N THR A 289 -16.78 -0.64 38.47
CA THR A 289 -16.73 -1.37 39.76
C THR A 289 -16.57 -2.89 39.60
N ILE A 290 -16.85 -3.45 38.42
CA ILE A 290 -16.76 -4.92 38.18
C ILE A 290 -15.31 -5.37 37.94
N ALA A 291 -14.42 -4.47 37.52
CA ALA A 291 -13.03 -4.78 37.20
C ALA A 291 -12.09 -4.91 38.43
N LYS A 292 -12.58 -4.74 39.66
CA LYS A 292 -11.75 -4.81 40.88
C LYS A 292 -12.01 -6.01 41.79
N SER A 293 -12.97 -6.90 41.49
CA SER A 293 -13.31 -8.03 42.37
C SER A 293 -12.76 -9.40 41.93
N ASN A 294 -11.93 -9.50 40.89
CA ASN A 294 -11.38 -10.78 40.41
C ASN A 294 -9.86 -10.97 40.62
N LEU A 295 -9.27 -10.26 41.57
CA LEU A 295 -7.92 -10.58 42.04
C LEU A 295 -7.98 -11.02 43.51
N GLN A 296 -8.46 -12.24 43.75
CA GLN A 296 -8.09 -12.98 44.95
C GLN A 296 -7.97 -14.47 44.63
N ALA A 297 -6.82 -14.99 45.04
CA ALA A 297 -6.23 -16.25 44.67
C ALA A 297 -6.96 -17.48 45.27
N THR A 298 -6.88 -18.59 44.56
CA THR A 298 -6.74 -19.92 45.17
C THR A 298 -5.83 -20.79 44.30
N SER A 299 -4.78 -21.35 44.91
CA SER A 299 -3.97 -22.44 44.35
C SER A 299 -4.61 -23.78 44.69
N PRO A 300 -4.41 -24.84 43.89
CA PRO A 300 -3.70 -26.00 44.46
C PRO A 300 -2.70 -26.72 43.51
N THR A 301 -1.57 -27.05 44.12
CA THR A 301 -0.73 -28.28 44.07
C THR A 301 -0.30 -28.98 42.76
N ARG A 302 1.04 -29.15 42.71
CA ARG A 302 1.91 -30.04 41.89
C ARG A 302 1.42 -31.48 41.74
N THR A 303 1.62 -32.05 40.54
CA THR A 303 2.31 -33.34 40.31
C THR A 303 2.92 -33.47 38.89
N ASN A 304 4.26 -33.55 38.87
CA ASN A 304 5.18 -34.34 38.04
C ASN A 304 5.06 -34.57 36.50
N ARG A 305 6.21 -34.26 35.86
CA ARG A 305 6.95 -34.97 34.78
C ARG A 305 6.31 -35.09 33.39
N SER A 306 6.94 -34.46 32.39
CA SER A 306 7.90 -35.13 31.48
C SER A 306 8.20 -34.31 30.19
N LYS A 307 9.50 -34.20 29.90
CA LYS A 307 10.18 -33.97 28.60
C LYS A 307 10.14 -32.57 27.96
N ARG A 308 11.30 -31.93 28.14
CA ARG A 308 11.82 -30.70 27.54
C ARG A 308 12.37 -31.01 26.14
N SER A 309 11.77 -30.50 25.08
CA SER A 309 12.42 -30.34 23.77
C SER A 309 12.97 -28.92 23.67
N LYS A 310 14.30 -28.79 23.59
CA LYS A 310 14.99 -27.53 23.36
C LYS A 310 14.64 -27.02 21.95
N ILE A 311 13.98 -25.86 21.86
CA ILE A 311 13.94 -25.06 20.63
C ILE A 311 15.08 -24.05 20.76
N SER A 312 16.11 -24.23 19.94
CA SER A 312 17.16 -23.24 19.71
C SER A 312 16.58 -22.10 18.88
N VAL A 313 16.40 -20.94 19.50
CA VAL A 313 16.09 -19.68 18.82
C VAL A 313 17.38 -19.24 18.13
N ILE A 314 17.42 -19.32 16.80
CA ILE A 314 18.46 -18.65 16.01
C ILE A 314 17.98 -17.22 15.80
N THR A 315 18.51 -16.30 16.60
CA THR A 315 18.40 -14.85 16.37
C THR A 315 19.33 -14.47 15.24
N PHE A 316 18.79 -14.01 14.11
CA PHE A 316 19.57 -13.29 13.11
C PHE A 316 19.63 -11.82 13.53
N ASP A 317 20.79 -11.41 14.02
CA ASP A 317 21.13 -10.02 14.23
C ASP A 317 21.49 -9.41 12.86
N ILE A 318 20.60 -8.60 12.29
CA ILE A 318 20.88 -7.84 11.07
C ILE A 318 21.26 -6.42 11.52
N SER A 319 22.52 -6.28 11.92
CA SER A 319 23.16 -4.98 12.01
C SER A 319 23.72 -4.60 10.63
N PRO A 320 23.31 -3.47 10.02
CA PRO A 320 23.92 -3.01 8.78
C PRO A 320 25.26 -2.33 9.11
N SER A 321 26.36 -3.06 8.91
CA SER A 321 27.70 -2.51 8.86
C SER A 321 28.10 -2.31 7.41
N TYR A 322 27.72 -1.19 6.80
CA TYR A 322 28.48 -0.61 5.69
C TYR A 322 28.40 0.92 5.77
N ASP A 323 29.56 1.50 6.03
CA ASP A 323 29.85 2.91 5.95
C ASP A 323 30.01 3.28 4.47
N THR A 324 29.06 4.04 3.93
CA THR A 324 29.18 4.67 2.61
C THR A 324 28.78 6.13 2.72
N HIS A 325 29.74 6.97 3.12
CA HIS A 325 29.73 8.38 2.76
C HIS A 325 29.87 8.52 1.24
N ILE A 326 28.75 8.59 0.51
CA ILE A 326 28.72 9.14 -0.85
C ILE A 326 28.03 10.50 -0.77
N GLN A 327 28.86 11.53 -0.82
CA GLN A 327 28.47 12.92 -0.91
C GLN A 327 27.89 13.16 -2.32
N PHE A 328 26.57 13.32 -2.43
CA PHE A 328 25.94 13.77 -3.66
C PHE A 328 26.22 15.27 -3.82
N ASN A 329 27.23 15.64 -4.62
CA ASN A 329 27.36 17.01 -5.11
C ASN A 329 26.39 17.21 -6.28
N THR A 330 25.32 17.96 -6.01
CA THR A 330 24.41 18.54 -6.99
C THR A 330 25.19 19.46 -7.93
N VAL A 331 25.31 19.08 -9.21
CA VAL A 331 25.83 19.99 -10.25
C VAL A 331 24.68 20.89 -10.71
N GLN A 332 24.72 22.15 -10.29
CA GLN A 332 23.95 23.25 -10.87
C GLN A 332 24.55 23.58 -12.23
N LEU A 333 23.76 23.45 -13.29
CA LEU A 333 24.09 23.94 -14.64
C LEU A 333 23.93 25.45 -14.67
N ASN A 334 25.01 26.19 -14.40
CA ASN A 334 25.07 27.61 -14.74
C ASN A 334 25.59 27.76 -16.18
N ASN A 335 24.70 28.23 -17.05
CA ASN A 335 25.07 28.82 -18.33
C ASN A 335 25.95 30.04 -18.07
N TYR A 336 27.22 30.00 -18.47
CA TYR A 336 27.99 31.21 -18.71
C TYR A 336 28.98 31.00 -19.86
N GLU A 337 28.95 31.97 -20.77
CA GLU A 337 29.67 32.03 -22.03
C GLU A 337 31.19 32.03 -21.86
N ASP A 338 31.86 31.37 -22.80
CA ASP A 338 33.30 31.21 -22.89
C ASP A 338 33.98 32.48 -23.45
N ARG A 339 34.85 33.10 -22.64
CA ARG A 339 36.03 33.85 -23.11
C ARG A 339 37.21 33.35 -22.30
N GLY A 340 38.13 32.69 -23.00
CA GLY A 340 39.14 31.85 -22.39
C GLY A 340 40.26 32.59 -21.66
N THR A 341 41.03 31.81 -20.90
CA THR A 341 42.49 31.91 -20.78
C THR A 341 42.99 30.71 -19.98
N ALA A 342 44.15 30.18 -20.39
CA ALA A 342 44.82 29.03 -19.80
C ALA A 342 45.27 29.29 -18.35
N VAL A 343 45.23 28.24 -17.51
CA VAL A 343 46.08 28.15 -16.31
C VAL A 343 46.53 26.70 -16.11
N ASP A 344 47.84 26.56 -15.94
CA ASP A 344 48.61 25.35 -15.65
C ASP A 344 48.15 24.61 -14.39
N ILE A 345 48.25 23.27 -14.43
CA ILE A 345 48.13 22.40 -13.26
C ILE A 345 49.55 21.96 -12.89
N ILE A 346 50.01 22.38 -11.71
CA ILE A 346 51.13 21.76 -10.99
C ILE A 346 50.52 20.86 -9.90
N PHE A 347 51.12 19.66 -9.78
CA PHE A 347 50.69 18.48 -9.01
C PHE A 347 50.03 18.69 -7.65
#